data_AF-A0A842TT15-F1
#
_entry.id   AF-A0A842TT15-F1
#
_cell.length_a   1.000
_cell.length_b   1.000
_cell.length_c   1.000
_cell.angle_alpha   90.00
_cell.angle_beta   90.00
_cell.angle_gamma   90.00
#
_symmetry.space_group_name_H-M   'P 1'
#
loop_
_entity.id
_entity.type
_entity.pdbx_description
1 polymer ?
#
loop_
_entity_poly.entity_id
_entity_poly.type
_entity_poly.pdbx_seq_one_letter_code
_entity_poly.pdbx_strand_id
1 'polypeptide(L)' 'MKLQNNKGQFKLTLPKDIVKSKKWKQGTELLITMNEKGEIVIKEMKR' A
#
# COMPACT_ATOMS: atom_id res chain seq x y z
N MET A 1 -4.35 -11.18 1.89
CA MET A 1 -3.35 -10.16 2.25
C MET A 1 -2.74 -10.55 3.59
N LYS A 2 -1.41 -10.54 3.77
CA LYS A 2 -0.76 -10.90 5.05
C LYS A 2 0.15 -9.75 5.46
N LEU A 3 0.08 -9.33 6.73
CA LEU A 3 1.04 -8.41 7.32
C LEU A 3 2.28 -9.21 7.73
N GLN A 4 3.45 -8.81 7.25
CA GLN A 4 4.71 -9.45 7.60
C GLN A 4 5.52 -8.50 8.48
N ASN A 5 6.00 -8.99 9.63
CA ASN A 5 7.00 -8.28 10.43
C ASN A 5 8.39 -8.78 10.01
N ASN A 6 9.22 -7.90 9.48
CA ASN A 6 10.60 -8.19 9.12
C ASN A 6 11.51 -7.21 9.86
N LYS A 7 12.11 -7.66 10.97
CA LYS A 7 13.09 -6.90 11.76
C LYS A 7 12.60 -5.49 12.17
N GLY A 8 11.34 -5.39 12.60
CA GLY A 8 10.75 -4.11 13.02
C GLY A 8 10.16 -3.28 11.88
N GLN A 9 10.31 -3.71 10.63
CA GLN A 9 9.54 -3.17 9.50
C GLN A 9 8.31 -4.01 9.24
N PHE A 10 7.15 -3.36 9.26
CA PHE A 10 5.89 -3.95 8.82
C PHE A 10 5.77 -3.82 7.31
N LYS A 11 5.54 -4.95 6.64
CA LYS A 11 5.35 -5.01 5.19
C LYS A 11 3.95 -5.52 4.88
N LEU A 12 3.25 -4.80 4.01
CA LEU A 12 1.97 -5.23 3.46
C LEU A 12 2.20 -5.71 2.03
N THR A 13 1.94 -6.99 1.77
CA THR A 13 2.00 -7.51 0.40
C THR A 13 0.71 -7.19 -0.33
N LEU A 14 0.80 -6.33 -1.33
CA LEU A 14 -0.32 -5.98 -2.20
C LEU A 14 -0.57 -7.07 -3.26
N PRO A 15 -1.83 -7.49 -3.49
CA PRO A 15 -2.18 -8.38 -4.59
C PRO A 15 -1.77 -7.81 -5.94
N LYS A 16 -1.26 -8.68 -6.83
CA LYS A 16 -0.76 -8.29 -8.16
C LYS A 16 -1.81 -7.57 -9.01
N ASP A 17 -3.07 -7.96 -8.88
CA ASP A 17 -4.17 -7.40 -9.69
C ASP A 17 -4.46 -5.94 -9.33
N ILE A 18 -4.35 -5.59 -8.04
CA ILE A 18 -4.50 -4.21 -7.56
C ILE A 18 -3.35 -3.35 -8.09
N VAL A 19 -2.11 -3.85 -7.97
CA VAL A 19 -0.91 -3.16 -8.46
C VAL A 19 -1.02 -2.88 -9.96
N LYS A 20 -1.44 -3.87 -10.76
CA LYS A 20 -1.67 -3.72 -12.21
C LYS A 20 -2.79 -2.73 -12.52
N SER A 21 -3.94 -2.85 -11.86
CA SER A 21 -5.10 -1.97 -12.07
C SER A 21 -4.77 -0.51 -11.76
N LYS A 22 -4.00 -0.27 -10.69
CA LYS A 22 -3.55 1.06 -10.28
C LYS A 22 -2.30 1.55 -11.04
N LYS A 23 -1.73 0.72 -11.92
CA LYS A 23 -0.51 0.99 -12.68
C LYS A 23 0.70 1.35 -11.80
N TRP A 24 0.72 0.87 -10.56
CA TRP A 24 1.84 1.05 -9.65
C TRP A 24 3.04 0.22 -10.11
N LYS A 25 4.23 0.79 -9.97
CA LYS A 25 5.50 0.16 -10.34
C LYS A 25 6.41 0.10 -9.13
N GLN A 26 7.47 -0.69 -9.23
CA GLN A 26 8.55 -0.63 -8.24
C GLN A 26 9.10 0.79 -8.17
N GLY A 27 9.18 1.34 -6.96
CA GLY A 27 9.61 2.73 -6.73
C GLY A 27 8.47 3.76 -6.73
N THR A 28 7.22 3.37 -7.02
CA THR A 28 6.07 4.27 -6.84
C THR A 28 5.92 4.63 -5.36
N GLU A 29 5.94 5.92 -5.04
CA GLU A 29 5.66 6.42 -3.69
C GLU A 29 4.16 6.31 -3.40
N LEU A 30 3.82 5.60 -2.33
CA LEU A 30 2.44 5.39 -1.89
C LEU A 30 2.23 6.04 -0.51
N LEU A 31 1.13 6.78 -0.38
CA LEU A 31 0.64 7.31 0.87
C LEU A 31 -0.36 6.32 1.48
N ILE A 32 -0.11 5.90 2.71
CA ILE A 32 -1.01 5.06 3.50
C ILE A 32 -1.65 5.95 4.57
N THR A 33 -2.97 6.11 4.52
CA THR A 33 -3.73 6.87 5.52
C THR A 33 -4.89 6.05 6.07
N MET A 34 -5.54 6.56 7.12
CA MET A 34 -6.79 6.04 7.64
C MET A 34 -7.90 7.04 7.31
N ASN A 35 -9.05 6.57 6.82
CA ASN A 35 -10.21 7.44 6.58
C ASN A 35 -11.08 7.59 7.84
N GLU A 36 -12.10 8.42 7.75
CA GLU A 36 -13.05 8.69 8.85
C GLU A 36 -13.83 7.45 9.30
N LYS A 37 -13.88 6.40 8.46
CA LYS A 37 -14.52 5.11 8.77
C LYS A 37 -13.56 4.12 9.44
N GLY A 38 -12.31 4.52 9.70
CA GLY A 38 -11.27 3.65 10.27
C GLY A 38 -10.68 2.66 9.26
N GLU A 39 -10.91 2.86 7.97
CA GLU A 39 -10.37 1.99 6.92
C GLU A 39 -9.00 2.48 6.47
N ILE A 40 -8.08 1.55 6.21
CA ILE A 40 -6.77 1.85 5.61
C ILE A 40 -6.97 2.16 4.13
N VAL A 41 -6.54 3.36 3.72
CA VAL A 41 -6.57 3.82 2.34
C VAL A 41 -5.16 3.99 1.83
N ILE A 42 -4.88 3.38 0.67
CA ILE A 42 -3.58 3.47 -0.01
C ILE A 42 -3.78 4.28 -1.29
N LYS A 43 -3.05 5.38 -1.43
CA LYS A 43 -3.09 6.26 -2.60
C LYS A 43 -1.69 6.47 -3.15
N GLU A 44 -1.58 6.71 -4.45
CA GLU A 44 -0.32 7.15 -5.04
C GLU A 44 -0.03 8.60 -4.63
N MET A 45 1.22 8.87 -4.23
CA MET A 45 1.66 10.22 -3.93
C MET A 45 2.03 10.90 -5.25
N LYS A 46 1.10 11.68 -5.80
CA LYS A 46 1.36 12.52 -6.97
C LYS A 46 2.00 13.83 -6.51
N ARG A 47 3.18 14.14 -7.05
CA ARG A 47 3.78 15.48 -6.95
C ARG A 47 3.09 16.44 -7.89
#